data_AF-A0A0A2XBU8-F1
#
_entry.id   AF-A0A0A2XBU8-F1
#
_cell.length_a   1.000
_cell.length_b   1.000
_cell.length_c   1.000
_cell.angle_alpha   90.00
_cell.angle_beta   90.00
_cell.angle_gamma   90.00
#
_symmetry.space_group_name_H-M   'P 1'
#
loop_
_entity.id
_entity.type
_entity.pdbx_description
1 polymer ?
#
loop_
_entity_poly.entity_id
_entity_poly.type
_entity_poly.pdbx_seq_one_letter_code
_entity_poly.pdbx_strand_id
1 'polypeptide(L)'
;MHKLRQLKQKSKRWGYHVLIAIDQLCNALTGGGADETFSSRCYRRAVLADKPKKRWRFWFKFVNALFRDPKHCQTAYESELKRRQYPEDFEVI
;
A
#
# COMPACT_ATOMS: atom_id res chain seq x y z
N MET A 1 22.56 8.10 -22.81
CA MET A 1 21.44 7.16 -22.55
C MET A 1 21.21 6.85 -21.06
N HIS A 2 22.24 6.64 -20.24
CA HIS A 2 22.09 6.33 -18.80
C HIS A 2 21.35 7.42 -17.99
N LYS A 3 21.68 8.70 -18.21
CA LYS A 3 21.04 9.85 -17.51
C LYS A 3 19.53 9.94 -17.77
N LEU A 4 19.08 9.66 -19.00
CA LEU A 4 17.66 9.64 -19.36
C LEU A 4 16.91 8.48 -18.69
N ARG A 5 17.54 7.29 -18.57
CA ARG A 5 16.97 6.14 -17.85
C ARG A 5 16.78 6.44 -16.36
N GLN A 6 17.78 7.09 -15.74
CA GLN A 6 17.74 7.51 -14.34
C GLN A 6 16.61 8.54 -14.06
N LEU A 7 16.49 9.58 -14.90
CA LEU A 7 15.41 10.57 -14.76
C LEU A 7 14.02 9.91 -14.89
N LYS A 8 13.85 9.01 -15.87
CA LYS A 8 12.60 8.26 -16.06
C LYS A 8 12.25 7.39 -14.84
N GLN A 9 13.24 6.80 -14.18
CA GLN A 9 13.04 5.98 -12.98
C GLN A 9 12.66 6.84 -11.77
N LYS A 10 13.28 8.02 -11.61
CA LYS A 10 12.89 9.00 -10.57
C LYS A 10 11.45 9.47 -10.74
N SER A 11 11.04 9.83 -11.97
CA SER A 11 9.66 10.26 -12.24
C SER A 11 8.64 9.14 -11.98
N LYS A 12 8.97 7.89 -12.31
CA LYS A 12 8.11 6.73 -11.99
C LYS A 12 7.96 6.52 -10.49
N ARG A 13 9.05 6.60 -9.73
CA ARG A 13 9.04 6.48 -8.27
C ARG A 13 8.21 7.60 -7.64
N TRP A 14 8.39 8.84 -8.10
CA TRP A 14 7.60 9.98 -7.65
C TRP A 14 6.09 9.75 -7.88
N GLY A 15 5.69 9.38 -9.10
CA GLY A 15 4.28 9.11 -9.41
C GLY A 15 3.69 7.97 -8.57
N TYR A 16 4.48 6.93 -8.29
CA TYR A 16 4.11 5.84 -7.39
C TYR A 16 3.84 6.33 -5.96
N HIS A 17 4.71 7.18 -5.40
CA HIS A 17 4.50 7.77 -4.08
C HIS A 17 3.27 8.70 -4.04
N VAL A 18 2.99 9.45 -5.11
CA VAL A 18 1.77 10.27 -5.18
C VAL A 18 0.51 9.39 -5.11
N LEU A 19 0.49 8.26 -5.84
CA LEU A 19 -0.65 7.33 -5.78
C LEU A 19 -0.82 6.71 -4.39
N ILE A 20 0.29 6.36 -3.72
CA ILE A 20 0.26 5.88 -2.33
C ILE A 20 -0.30 6.95 -1.40
N ALA A 21 0.17 8.19 -1.51
CA ALA A 21 -0.28 9.28 -0.65
C ALA A 21 -1.79 9.55 -0.78
N ILE A 22 -2.32 9.45 -2.00
CA ILE A 22 -3.77 9.55 -2.26
C ILE A 22 -4.52 8.38 -1.61
N ASP A 23 -4.01 7.16 -1.76
CA ASP A 23 -4.61 5.96 -1.16
C ASP A 23 -4.63 6.05 0.38
N GLN A 24 -3.51 6.45 0.98
CA GLN A 24 -3.37 6.69 2.42
C GLN A 24 -4.30 7.80 2.92
N LEU A 25 -4.43 8.91 2.17
CA LEU A 25 -5.37 9.98 2.48
C LEU A 25 -6.82 9.44 2.51
N CYS A 26 -7.24 8.73 1.46
CA CYS A 26 -8.57 8.12 1.40
C CYS A 26 -8.77 7.09 2.53
N ASN A 27 -7.75 6.30 2.85
CA ASN A 27 -7.80 5.35 3.96
C ASN A 27 -7.98 6.07 5.30
N ALA A 28 -7.21 7.13 5.56
CA ALA A 28 -7.30 7.94 6.77
C ALA A 28 -8.69 8.60 6.91
N LEU A 29 -9.20 9.21 5.84
CA LEU A 29 -10.54 9.83 5.80
C LEU A 29 -11.66 8.83 6.11
N THR A 30 -11.44 7.53 5.87
CA THR A 30 -12.38 6.44 6.19
C THR A 30 -12.05 5.71 7.50
N GLY A 31 -11.28 6.34 8.39
CA GLY A 31 -10.91 5.83 9.72
C GLY A 31 -9.85 4.72 9.69
N GLY A 32 -8.97 4.73 8.70
CA GLY A 32 -7.76 3.91 8.65
C GLY A 32 -6.55 4.64 9.25
N GLY A 33 -5.40 3.98 9.31
CA GLY A 33 -4.15 4.64 9.69
C GLY A 33 -3.69 5.64 8.62
N ALA A 34 -3.05 6.75 9.04
CA ALA A 34 -2.50 7.74 8.11
C ALA A 34 -1.39 7.16 7.22
N ASP A 35 -0.50 6.35 7.79
CA ASP A 35 0.59 5.69 7.04
C ASP A 35 0.22 4.27 6.59
N GLU A 36 -1.07 3.99 6.41
CA GLU A 36 -1.56 2.67 6.00
C GLU A 36 -2.31 2.79 4.67
N THR A 37 -1.89 2.03 3.67
CA THR A 37 -2.67 1.86 2.44
C THR A 37 -3.96 1.07 2.67
N PHE A 38 -5.00 1.36 1.89
CA PHE A 38 -6.27 0.65 1.94
C PHE A 38 -6.10 -0.86 1.69
N SER A 39 -5.23 -1.25 0.76
CA SER A 39 -4.87 -2.65 0.50
C SER A 39 -4.26 -3.34 1.73
N SER A 40 -3.35 -2.66 2.45
CA SER A 40 -2.79 -3.17 3.72
C SER A 40 -3.87 -3.35 4.79
N ARG A 41 -4.75 -2.36 4.94
CA ARG A 41 -5.90 -2.42 5.87
C ARG A 41 -6.84 -3.58 5.53
N CYS A 42 -7.10 -3.82 4.25
CA CYS A 42 -7.92 -4.95 3.78
C CYS A 42 -7.34 -6.28 4.26
N TYR A 43 -6.03 -6.50 4.10
CA TYR A 43 -5.36 -7.70 4.58
C TYR A 43 -5.47 -7.87 6.09
N ARG A 44 -5.09 -6.84 6.87
CA ARG A 44 -5.16 -6.89 8.35
C ARG A 44 -6.57 -7.23 8.85
N ARG A 45 -7.59 -6.62 8.24
CA ARG A 45 -8.98 -6.78 8.70
C ARG A 45 -9.67 -8.03 8.17
N ALA A 46 -9.21 -8.61 7.06
CA ALA A 46 -9.78 -9.80 6.47
C ALA A 46 -9.09 -11.10 6.91
N VAL A 47 -7.77 -11.04 7.16
CA VAL A 47 -6.91 -12.20 7.40
C VAL A 47 -6.39 -12.25 8.84
N LEU A 48 -5.90 -11.13 9.38
CA LEU A 48 -5.23 -11.11 10.70
C LEU A 48 -6.17 -10.84 11.89
N ALA A 49 -7.40 -10.40 11.64
CA ALA A 49 -8.37 -10.14 12.69
C ALA A 49 -9.00 -11.45 13.20
N ASP A 50 -9.10 -11.64 14.52
CA ASP A 50 -9.68 -12.86 15.13
C ASP A 50 -11.09 -13.19 14.61
N LYS A 51 -11.90 -12.16 14.40
CA LYS A 51 -13.27 -12.25 13.87
C LYS A 51 -13.45 -11.30 12.68
N PRO A 52 -13.03 -11.70 11.47
CA PRO A 52 -13.07 -10.81 10.32
C PRO A 52 -14.51 -10.52 9.91
N LYS A 53 -14.83 -9.23 9.68
CA LYS A 53 -16.18 -8.82 9.20
C LYS A 53 -16.34 -9.18 7.72
N LYS A 54 -17.57 -9.53 7.30
CA LYS A 54 -17.89 -9.90 5.90
C LYS A 54 -17.43 -8.84 4.89
N ARG A 55 -17.61 -7.54 5.20
CA ARG A 55 -17.17 -6.43 4.35
C ARG A 55 -15.67 -6.46 4.02
N TRP A 56 -14.84 -6.87 4.97
CA TRP A 56 -13.38 -6.88 4.78
C TRP A 56 -12.95 -8.06 3.93
N ARG A 57 -13.60 -9.22 4.07
CA ARG A 57 -13.40 -10.36 3.16
C ARG A 57 -13.78 -10.01 1.72
N PHE A 58 -14.85 -9.24 1.53
CA PHE A 58 -15.23 -8.72 0.22
C PHE A 58 -14.13 -7.82 -0.34
N TRP A 59 -13.75 -6.76 0.38
CA TRP A 59 -12.73 -5.82 -0.08
C TRP A 59 -11.38 -6.49 -0.37
N PHE A 60 -10.93 -7.41 0.49
CA PHE A 60 -9.72 -8.19 0.27
C PHE A 60 -9.74 -8.96 -1.07
N LYS A 61 -10.84 -9.68 -1.35
CA LYS A 61 -10.98 -10.41 -2.62
C LYS A 61 -11.10 -9.46 -3.82
N PHE A 62 -11.90 -8.41 -3.68
CA PHE A 62 -12.14 -7.43 -4.73
C PHE A 62 -10.85 -6.70 -5.14
N VAL A 63 -10.09 -6.20 -4.16
CA VAL A 63 -8.84 -5.47 -4.42
C VAL A 63 -7.78 -6.38 -5.05
N ASN A 64 -7.59 -7.61 -4.53
CA ASN A 64 -6.65 -8.56 -5.15
C ASN A 64 -7.05 -8.88 -6.61
N ALA A 65 -8.34 -9.02 -6.90
CA ALA A 65 -8.82 -9.23 -8.26
C ALA A 65 -8.63 -7.99 -9.16
N LEU A 66 -8.88 -6.78 -8.64
CA LEU A 66 -8.69 -5.51 -9.35
C LEU A 66 -7.24 -5.34 -9.82
N PHE A 67 -6.28 -5.67 -8.95
CA PHE A 67 -4.86 -5.63 -9.28
C PHE A 67 -4.35 -6.86 -10.02
N ARG A 68 -5.21 -7.85 -10.29
CA ARG A 68 -4.86 -9.14 -10.92
C ARG A 68 -3.70 -9.85 -10.25
N ASP A 69 -3.55 -9.66 -8.94
CA ASP A 69 -2.50 -10.27 -8.12
C ASP A 69 -3.14 -10.82 -6.83
N PRO A 70 -3.19 -12.16 -6.65
CA PRO A 70 -3.81 -12.77 -5.49
C PRO A 70 -3.11 -12.41 -4.16
N LYS A 71 -1.87 -11.93 -4.21
CA LYS A 71 -1.08 -11.53 -3.03
C LYS A 71 -0.98 -10.01 -2.89
N HIS A 72 -1.68 -9.21 -3.71
CA HIS A 72 -1.55 -7.75 -3.71
C HIS A 72 -1.71 -7.14 -2.31
N CYS A 73 -2.82 -7.42 -1.61
CA CYS A 73 -3.08 -6.88 -0.28
C CYS A 73 -2.08 -7.38 0.77
N GLN A 74 -1.58 -8.62 0.64
CA GLN A 74 -0.54 -9.15 1.53
C GLN A 74 0.78 -8.41 1.30
N THR A 75 1.19 -8.25 0.04
CA THR A 75 2.41 -7.53 -0.34
C THR A 75 2.36 -6.07 0.11
N ALA A 76 1.19 -5.42 0.03
CA ALA A 76 0.97 -4.09 0.57
C ALA A 76 1.21 -4.06 2.08
N TYR A 77 0.58 -4.98 2.83
CA TYR A 77 0.79 -5.11 4.27
C TYR A 77 2.27 -5.33 4.65
N GLU A 78 2.95 -6.25 3.96
CA GLU A 78 4.38 -6.48 4.18
C GLU A 78 5.25 -5.27 3.83
N SER A 79 4.82 -4.45 2.86
CA SER A 79 5.54 -3.23 2.47
C SER A 79 5.42 -2.13 3.52
N GLU A 80 4.26 -2.02 4.18
CA GLU A 80 4.08 -1.12 5.33
C GLU A 80 4.95 -1.56 6.52
N LEU A 81 4.96 -2.85 6.84
CA LEU A 81 5.81 -3.39 7.92
C LEU A 81 7.30 -3.12 7.67
N LYS A 82 7.73 -3.23 6.41
CA LYS A 82 9.13 -2.99 5.98
C LYS A 82 9.41 -1.52 5.69
N ARG A 83 8.44 -0.61 5.88
CA ARG A 83 8.54 0.83 5.57
C ARG A 83 9.07 1.13 4.17
N ARG A 84 8.70 0.33 3.17
CA ARG A 84 9.22 0.47 1.79
C ARG A 84 8.86 1.80 1.12
N GLN A 85 7.85 2.47 1.64
CA GLN A 85 7.38 3.75 1.14
C GLN A 85 8.18 4.93 1.71
N TYR A 86 8.97 4.70 2.77
CA TYR A 86 9.79 5.74 3.37
C TYR A 86 10.98 6.09 2.45
N PRO A 87 11.33 7.37 2.36
CA PRO A 87 12.61 7.79 1.80
C PRO A 87 13.80 7.09 2.48
N GLU A 88 14.82 6.76 1.69
CA GLU A 88 15.99 5.97 2.12
C GLU A 88 16.92 6.75 3.07
N ASP A 89 16.80 8.07 3.08
CA ASP A 89 17.52 9.03 3.91
C ASP A 89 16.95 9.16 5.33
N PHE A 90 15.81 8.52 5.63
CA PHE A 90 15.33 8.41 7.00
C PHE A 90 16.09 7.32 7.75
N GLU A 91 17.00 7.73 8.62
CA GLU A 91 17.71 6.83 9.53
C GLU A 91 16.82 6.45 10.73
N VAL A 92 16.90 5.19 11.15
CA VAL A 92 16.31 4.76 12.43
C VAL A 92 17.27 5.21 13.52
N ILE A 93 16.87 6.25 14.27
CA ILE A 93 17.58 6.71 15.47
C ILE A 93 17.54 5.64 16.56
#